data_AF-A0A7V9DZ72-F1
#
_entry.id   AF-A0A7V9DZ72-F1
#
_cell.length_a   1.000
_cell.length_b   1.000
_cell.length_c   1.000
_cell.angle_alpha   90.00
_cell.angle_beta   90.00
_cell.angle_gamma   90.00
#
_symmetry.space_group_name_H-M   'P 1'
#
loop_
_entity.id
_entity.type
_entity.pdbx_description
1 polymer ?
#
loop_
_entity_poly.entity_id
_entity_poly.type
_entity_poly.pdbx_seq_one_letter_code
_entity_poly.pdbx_strand_id
1 'polypeptide(L)' 'MKMALIGVGLIGGSFALATRAAGKFDRIVGFDSQPGASRRAKELGAIDEVSSSPAQAVGAADVVMIA' A
#
# COMPACT_ATOMS: atom_id res chain seq x y z
N MET A 1 8.43 10.93 0.15
CA MET A 1 8.63 9.64 -0.55
C MET A 1 7.31 8.87 -0.64
N LYS A 2 6.94 8.43 -1.84
CA LYS A 2 5.70 7.73 -2.16
C LYS A 2 5.97 6.26 -2.47
N MET A 3 5.16 5.37 -1.91
CA MET A 3 5.23 3.92 -2.19
C MET A 3 3.97 3.45 -2.91
N ALA A 4 4.16 2.57 -3.89
CA ALA A 4 3.12 1.66 -4.36
C ALA A 4 3.28 0.30 -3.67
N LEU A 5 2.19 -0.20 -3.11
CA LEU A 5 2.11 -1.52 -2.50
C LEU A 5 1.19 -2.42 -3.34
N ILE A 6 1.77 -3.42 -3.98
CA ILE A 6 1.04 -4.44 -4.73
C ILE A 6 0.97 -5.70 -3.86
N GLY A 7 -0.24 -6.01 -3.38
CA GLY A 7 -0.49 -7.02 -2.36
C GLY A 7 -0.52 -6.41 -0.96
N VAL A 8 -1.73 -6.26 -0.39
CA VAL A 8 -1.96 -5.63 0.93
C VAL A 8 -2.39 -6.64 1.99
N GLY A 9 -2.06 -7.91 1.78
CA GLY A 9 -2.30 -9.00 2.72
C GLY A 9 -1.41 -8.94 3.97
N LEU A 10 -1.10 -10.11 4.55
CA LEU A 10 -0.35 -10.19 5.80
C LEU A 10 1.03 -9.52 5.71
N ILE A 11 1.86 -9.91 4.73
CA ILE A 11 3.23 -9.39 4.58
C ILE A 11 3.20 -7.91 4.18
N GLY A 12 2.50 -7.59 3.08
CA GLY A 12 2.42 -6.24 2.56
C GLY A 12 1.86 -5.24 3.56
N GLY A 13 0.75 -5.59 4.23
CA GLY A 13 0.13 -4.77 5.26
C GLY A 13 1.02 -4.57 6.49
N SER A 14 1.67 -5.63 6.98
CA SER A 14 2.56 -5.54 8.16
C SER A 14 3.76 -4.63 7.89
N PHE A 15 4.36 -4.76 6.71
CA PHE A 15 5.46 -3.89 6.31
C PHE A 15 5.00 -2.44 6.12
N ALA A 16 3.84 -2.21 5.52
CA ALA A 16 3.28 -0.86 5.36
C ALA A 16 3.06 -0.18 6.73
N LEU A 17 2.51 -0.91 7.69
CA LEU A 17 2.33 -0.42 9.06
C LEU A 17 3.67 -0.12 9.75
N ALA A 18 4.65 -1.01 9.64
CA ALA A 18 5.96 -0.80 10.25
C ALA A 18 6.70 0.40 9.63
N THR A 19 6.63 0.56 8.31
CA THR A 19 7.29 1.69 7.62
C THR A 19 6.61 3.02 7.88
N ARG A 20 5.29 3.02 8.13
CA ARG A 20 4.56 4.18 8.67
C ARG A 20 5.01 4.55 10.06
N ALA A 21 5.10 3.58 10.97
CA ALA A 21 5.60 3.83 12.32
C ALA A 21 7.04 4.39 12.31
N ALA A 22 7.85 3.98 11.33
CA ALA A 22 9.21 4.48 11.12
C ALA A 22 9.30 5.81 10.33
N GLY A 23 8.17 6.42 9.93
CA GLY A 23 8.13 7.69 9.20
C GLY A 23 8.82 7.67 7.84
N LYS A 24 8.87 6.51 7.16
CA LYS A 24 9.65 6.35 5.92
C LYS A 24 8.94 6.82 4.66
N PHE A 25 7.61 6.80 4.66
CA PHE A 25 6.79 7.14 3.49
C PHE A 25 5.71 8.13 3.89
N ASP A 26 5.57 9.18 3.09
CA ASP A 26 4.53 10.21 3.27
C ASP A 26 3.19 9.74 2.71
N ARG A 27 3.24 8.84 1.73
CA ARG A 27 2.06 8.28 1.07
C ARG A 27 2.31 6.86 0.59
N ILE A 28 1.37 5.97 0.84
CA ILE A 28 1.34 4.58 0.39
C ILE A 28 0.03 4.36 -0.37
N VAL A 29 0.13 4.03 -1.66
CA VAL A 29 -0.99 3.65 -2.52
C VAL A 29 -1.01 2.14 -2.64
N GLY A 30 -2.09 1.49 -2.20
CA GLY A 30 -2.21 0.04 -2.18
C GLY A 30 -3.12 -0.50 -3.26
N PHE A 31 -2.76 -1.65 -3.84
CA PHE A 31 -3.61 -2.46 -4.69
C PHE A 31 -3.56 -3.92 -4.22
N ASP A 32 -4.70 -4.59 -4.30
CA ASP A 32 -4.81 -6.04 -4.07
C ASP A 32 -5.91 -6.59 -4.97
N SER A 33 -5.75 -7.82 -5.45
CA SER A 33 -6.74 -8.48 -6.30
C SER A 33 -8.04 -8.76 -5.57
N GLN A 34 -8.01 -8.84 -4.24
CA GLN A 34 -9.20 -8.92 -3.40
C GLN A 34 -9.61 -7.52 -2.89
N PRO A 35 -10.72 -6.92 -3.38
CA PRO A 35 -11.10 -5.55 -3.01
C PRO A 35 -11.33 -5.35 -1.51
N GLY A 36 -11.75 -6.40 -0.80
CA GLY A 36 -11.91 -6.37 0.66
C GLY A 36 -10.60 -6.17 1.41
N ALA A 37 -9.48 -6.69 0.90
CA ALA A 37 -8.17 -6.55 1.52
C ALA A 37 -7.70 -5.09 1.47
N SER A 38 -7.76 -4.46 0.29
CA SER A 38 -7.36 -3.06 0.12
C SER A 38 -8.19 -2.09 0.95
N ARG A 39 -9.52 -2.30 1.04
CA ARG A 39 -10.38 -1.49 1.92
C ARG A 39 -9.98 -1.63 3.38
N ARG A 40 -9.81 -2.86 3.86
CA ARG A 40 -9.40 -3.12 5.24
C ARG A 40 -8.01 -2.54 5.54
N ALA A 41 -7.06 -2.65 4.62
CA ALA A 41 -5.73 -2.07 4.76
C ALA A 41 -5.80 -0.53 4.91
N LYS A 42 -6.70 0.13 4.17
CA LYS A 42 -6.95 1.56 4.33
C LYS A 42 -7.57 1.90 5.69
N GLU A 43 -8.57 1.14 6.13
CA GLU A 43 -9.22 1.31 7.46
C GLU A 43 -8.22 1.14 8.62
N LEU A 44 -7.29 0.20 8.49
CA LEU A 44 -6.23 -0.03 9.47
C LEU A 44 -5.08 0.98 9.38
N GLY A 45 -5.14 1.92 8.43
CA GLY A 45 -4.10 2.93 8.22
C GLY A 45 -2.79 2.37 7.64
N ALA A 46 -2.81 1.16 7.06
CA ALA A 46 -1.64 0.60 6.37
C ALA A 46 -1.34 1.36 5.07
N ILE A 47 -2.39 1.80 4.36
CA ILE A 47 -2.30 2.55 3.11
C ILE A 47 -3.18 3.81 3.17
N ASP A 48 -2.84 4.86 2.41
CA ASP A 48 -3.66 6.08 2.30
C ASP A 48 -4.77 5.95 1.28
N GLU A 49 -4.49 5.22 0.20
CA GLU A 49 -5.34 5.16 -0.97
C GLU A 49 -5.41 3.73 -1.52
N VAL A 50 -6.62 3.36 -1.93
CA VAL A 50 -6.86 2.13 -2.68
C VAL A 50 -6.83 2.47 -4.15
N SER A 51 -5.94 1.81 -4.89
CA SER A 51 -5.88 1.90 -6.34
C SER A 51 -6.77 0.82 -6.98
N SER A 52 -7.29 1.10 -8.17
CA SER A 52 -8.10 0.16 -8.96
C SER A 52 -7.26 -0.82 -9.79
N SER A 53 -5.96 -0.58 -9.94
CA SER A 53 -5.05 -1.46 -10.69
C SER A 53 -3.60 -1.28 -10.25
N PRO A 54 -2.73 -2.30 -10.44
CA PRO A 54 -1.30 -2.14 -10.18
C PRO A 54 -0.68 -1.01 -11.00
N ALA A 55 -1.10 -0.87 -12.26
CA ALA A 55 -0.60 0.17 -13.17
C ALA A 55 -0.89 1.58 -12.65
N GLN A 56 -2.08 1.81 -12.09
CA GLN A 56 -2.41 3.09 -11.47
C GLN A 56 -1.60 3.30 -10.18
N ALA A 57 -1.46 2.27 -9.33
CA ALA A 57 -0.72 2.37 -8.07
C ALA A 57 0.73 2.83 -8.27
N VAL A 58 1.43 2.28 -9.27
CA VAL A 58 2.85 2.56 -9.51
C VAL A 58 3.13 3.90 -10.19
N GLY A 59 2.11 4.56 -10.78
CA GLY A 59 2.31 5.69 -11.69
C GLY A 59 3.04 6.90 -11.10
N ALA A 60 2.99 7.09 -9.77
CA ALA A 60 3.68 8.18 -9.07
C ALA A 60 4.55 7.69 -7.90
N ALA A 61 4.93 6.42 -7.90
CA ALA A 61 5.67 5.80 -6.81
C ALA A 61 7.18 6.00 -6.98
N ASP A 62 7.85 6.37 -5.90
CA ASP A 62 9.32 6.37 -5.82
C ASP A 62 9.84 4.95 -5.54
N VAL A 63 9.02 4.13 -4.86
CA VAL A 63 9.32 2.75 -4.48
C VAL A 63 8.11 1.87 -4.76
N VAL A 64 8.34 0.69 -5.34
CA VAL A 64 7.31 -0.34 -5.51
C VAL A 64 7.65 -1.54 -4.63
N MET A 65 6.72 -1.94 -3.77
CA MET A 65 6.79 -3.20 -3.04
C MET A 65 5.76 -4.17 -3.62
N ILE A 66 6.21 -5.40 -3.86
CA ILE A 66 5.37 -6.50 -4.35
C ILE A 66 5.40 -7.60 -3.29
N ALA A 67 4.23 -8.01 -2.80
CA ALA A 67 4.07 -8.96 -1.71
C ALA A 67 2.85 -9.89 -1.94
#